data_AF-A0A939L0A8-F1
#
_entry.id   AF-A0A939L0A8-F1
#
_cell.length_a   1.000
_cell.length_b   1.000
_cell.length_c   1.000
_cell.angle_alpha   90.00
_cell.angle_beta   90.00
_cell.angle_gamma   90.00
#
_symmetry.space_group_name_H-M   'P 1'
#
loop_
_entity.id
_entity.type
_entity.pdbx_description
1 polymer ?
#
loop_
_entity_poly.entity_id
_entity_poly.type
_entity_poly.pdbx_seq_one_letter_code
_entity_poly.pdbx_strand_id
1 'polypeptide(L)'
;MALYLVTSLFDEGMYESDFQVVEAQSQMEIAQHMLEHPQQWENYLSRAYPRNWRDHTFNVGSLWDCVHSDQMTPDRLLELIDMTSVDGDSTSQLRIFEIQVQQLSEVDTNPFKRKIIPIVRL
;
A
#
# COMPACT_ATOMS: atom_id res chain seq x y z
N MET A 1 13.89 9.50 -10.61
CA MET A 1 12.69 9.31 -9.78
C MET A 1 12.24 7.88 -9.95
N ALA A 2 11.84 7.23 -8.87
CA ALA A 2 11.32 5.88 -8.92
C ALA A 2 9.82 5.94 -9.24
N LEU A 3 9.29 4.84 -9.78
CA LEU A 3 7.86 4.67 -9.99
C LEU A 3 7.31 3.85 -8.82
N TYR A 4 6.17 4.28 -8.28
CA TYR A 4 5.48 3.59 -7.21
C TYR A 4 4.08 3.20 -7.64
N LEU A 5 3.70 1.94 -7.43
CA LEU A 5 2.32 1.48 -7.51
C LEU A 5 1.66 1.69 -6.15
N VAL A 6 0.65 2.55 -6.08
CA VAL A 6 -0.27 2.63 -4.94
C VAL A 6 -1.52 1.83 -5.30
N THR A 7 -1.93 0.90 -4.45
CA THR A 7 -3.07 0.03 -4.76
C THR A 7 -3.87 -0.38 -3.53
N SER A 8 -5.19 -0.50 -3.70
CA SER A 8 -6.13 -1.10 -2.76
C SER A 8 -6.59 -2.45 -3.29
N LEU A 9 -6.34 -3.52 -2.54
CA LEU A 9 -6.89 -4.84 -2.86
C LEU A 9 -8.17 -5.08 -2.04
N PHE A 10 -9.24 -5.53 -2.69
CA PHE A 10 -10.47 -6.00 -2.06
C PHE A 10 -10.62 -7.52 -2.26
N ASP A 11 -11.49 -8.19 -1.49
CA ASP A 11 -11.79 -9.61 -1.69
C ASP A 11 -12.58 -9.86 -2.98
N GLU A 12 -13.34 -8.87 -3.47
CA GLU A 12 -14.06 -8.96 -4.73
C GLU A 12 -13.15 -8.76 -5.96
N GLY A 13 -11.89 -8.33 -5.76
CA GLY A 13 -10.89 -8.16 -6.81
C GLY A 13 -10.28 -6.76 -6.86
N MET A 14 -9.88 -6.35 -8.07
CA MET A 14 -9.29 -5.02 -8.35
C MET A 14 -9.99 -4.38 -9.55
N TYR A 15 -10.27 -3.08 -9.43
CA TYR A 15 -10.80 -2.22 -10.47
C TYR A 15 -9.77 -1.15 -10.89
N GLU A 16 -9.99 -0.49 -12.03
CA GLU A 16 -9.08 0.56 -12.53
C GLU A 16 -8.89 1.73 -11.56
N SER A 17 -9.89 1.97 -10.69
CA SER A 17 -9.83 2.98 -9.63
C SER A 17 -8.97 2.58 -8.42
N ASP A 18 -8.58 1.32 -8.34
CA ASP A 18 -7.96 0.75 -7.14
C ASP A 18 -6.44 0.70 -7.23
N PHE A 19 -5.86 1.25 -8.30
CA PHE A 19 -4.43 1.43 -8.40
C PHE A 19 -4.05 2.65 -9.21
N GLN A 20 -2.89 3.21 -8.88
CA GLN A 20 -2.25 4.24 -9.67
C GLN A 20 -0.73 4.13 -9.58
N VAL A 21 -0.06 4.56 -10.65
CA VAL A 21 1.38 4.68 -10.67
C VAL A 21 1.76 6.15 -10.51
N VAL A 22 2.61 6.44 -9.53
CA VAL A 22 3.09 7.79 -9.22
C VAL A 22 4.61 7.83 -9.29
N GLU A 23 5.15 8.97 -9.70
CA GLU A 23 6.58 9.26 -9.59
C GLU A 23 6.87 9.86 -8.22
N ALA A 24 7.84 9.29 -7.49
CA ALA A 24 8.28 9.81 -6.20
C ALA A 24 9.75 9.45 -5.95
N GLN A 25 10.36 10.10 -4.96
CA GLN A 25 11.68 9.80 -4.42
C GLN A 25 11.63 8.68 -3.39
N SER A 26 10.48 8.46 -2.73
CA SER A 26 10.31 7.43 -1.70
C SER A 26 8.84 7.16 -1.37
N GLN A 27 8.55 6.05 -0.67
CA GLN A 27 7.25 5.83 -0.02
C GLN A 27 6.90 6.94 0.99
N MET A 28 7.92 7.52 1.65
CA MET A 28 7.76 8.58 2.63
C MET A 28 7.15 9.85 2.02
N GLU A 29 7.59 10.22 0.82
CA GLU A 29 7.04 11.35 0.08
C GLU A 29 5.57 11.12 -0.28
N ILE A 30 5.21 9.90 -0.68
CA ILE A 30 3.81 9.53 -0.97
C ILE A 30 2.96 9.62 0.30
N ALA A 31 3.44 9.11 1.43
CA ALA A 31 2.74 9.20 2.70
C ALA A 31 2.57 10.65 3.17
N GLN A 32 3.60 11.49 3.02
CA GLN A 32 3.49 12.93 3.29
C GLN A 32 2.42 13.58 2.41
N HIS A 33 2.44 13.30 1.11
CA HIS A 33 1.44 13.84 0.17
C HIS A 33 0.01 13.37 0.49
N MET A 34 -0.16 12.12 0.97
CA MET A 34 -1.46 11.64 1.46
C MET A 34 -1.97 12.44 2.67
N LEU A 35 -1.09 12.86 3.59
CA LEU A 35 -1.45 13.67 4.75
C LEU A 35 -1.76 15.13 4.38
N GLU A 36 -1.02 15.70 3.43
CA GLU A 36 -1.24 17.08 2.97
C GLU A 36 -2.47 17.22 2.08
N HIS A 37 -2.86 16.15 1.37
CA HIS A 37 -3.95 16.16 0.39
C HIS A 37 -4.89 14.96 0.52
N PRO A 38 -5.44 14.66 1.71
CA PRO A 38 -6.14 13.39 1.97
C PRO A 38 -7.31 13.15 1.03
N GLN A 39 -8.04 14.20 0.62
CA GLN A 39 -9.18 14.10 -0.30
C GLN A 39 -8.80 13.50 -1.66
N GLN A 40 -7.57 13.69 -2.14
CA GLN A 40 -7.10 13.08 -3.39
C GLN A 40 -6.92 11.56 -3.27
N TRP A 41 -6.84 11.04 -2.05
CA TRP A 41 -6.59 9.65 -1.72
C TRP A 41 -7.78 8.97 -1.03
N GLU A 42 -8.93 9.63 -0.94
CA GLU A 42 -10.10 9.15 -0.19
C GLU A 42 -10.51 7.72 -0.60
N ASN A 43 -10.47 7.41 -1.90
CA ASN A 43 -10.77 6.06 -2.40
C ASN A 43 -9.84 4.97 -1.83
N TYR A 44 -8.58 5.31 -1.56
CA TYR A 44 -7.60 4.39 -0.98
C TYR A 44 -7.72 4.31 0.55
N LEU A 45 -8.06 5.43 1.20
CA LEU A 45 -8.01 5.58 2.66
C LEU A 45 -9.31 5.16 3.37
N SER A 46 -10.47 5.41 2.76
CA SER A 46 -11.79 5.26 3.41
C SER A 46 -12.19 3.82 3.73
N ARG A 47 -11.66 2.85 2.97
CA ARG A 47 -11.94 1.42 3.16
C ARG A 47 -10.78 0.62 3.71
N ALA A 48 -9.66 1.28 3.97
CA ALA A 48 -8.46 0.64 4.50
C ALA A 48 -8.47 0.74 6.04
N TYR A 49 -8.66 -0.39 6.72
CA TYR A 49 -8.71 -0.45 8.18
C TYR A 49 -7.45 -1.13 8.72
N PRO A 50 -6.54 -0.40 9.38
CA PRO A 50 -5.38 -1.00 10.04
C PRO A 50 -5.86 -1.96 11.13
N ARG A 51 -5.44 -3.23 11.05
CA ARG A 51 -5.79 -4.26 12.04
C ARG A 51 -4.52 -4.88 12.59
N ASN A 52 -4.26 -4.65 13.88
CA ASN A 52 -3.25 -5.44 14.57
C ASN A 52 -3.84 -6.81 14.91
N TRP A 53 -3.48 -7.84 14.15
CA TRP A 53 -3.91 -9.22 14.43
C TRP A 53 -3.40 -9.75 15.79
N ARG A 54 -2.41 -9.08 16.40
CA ARG A 54 -1.89 -9.42 17.74
C ARG A 54 -2.55 -8.65 18.88
N ASP A 55 -3.20 -7.53 18.59
CA ASP A 55 -3.73 -6.62 19.62
C ASP A 55 -5.05 -5.98 19.19
N HIS A 56 -6.15 -6.55 19.70
CA HIS A 56 -7.51 -6.07 19.44
C HIS A 56 -7.84 -4.71 20.08
N THR A 57 -6.92 -4.09 20.82
CA THR A 57 -7.14 -2.78 21.47
C THR A 57 -6.87 -1.59 20.54
N PHE A 58 -6.12 -1.77 19.46
CA PHE A 58 -5.88 -0.73 18.45
C PHE A 58 -7.05 -0.62 17.48
N ASN A 59 -8.10 0.10 17.87
CA ASN A 59 -9.18 0.51 16.97
C ASN A 59 -8.99 1.97 16.57
N VAL A 60 -8.17 2.20 15.54
CA VAL A 60 -7.84 3.55 15.03
C VAL A 60 -8.80 4.05 13.94
N GLY A 61 -9.90 3.31 13.68
CA GLY A 61 -10.78 3.58 12.55
C GLY A 61 -10.13 3.23 11.21
N SER A 62 -10.65 3.80 10.13
CA SER A 62 -10.06 3.71 8.80
C SER A 62 -8.79 4.58 8.70
N LEU A 63 -7.98 4.36 7.66
CA LEU A 63 -6.89 5.28 7.36
C LEU A 63 -7.40 6.70 7.08
N TRP A 64 -8.63 6.85 6.57
CA TRP A 64 -9.27 8.15 6.41
C TRP A 64 -9.45 8.88 7.74
N ASP A 65 -9.85 8.18 8.81
CA ASP A 65 -9.94 8.77 10.14
C ASP A 65 -8.55 9.15 10.67
N CYS A 66 -7.55 8.30 10.38
CA CYS A 66 -6.18 8.49 10.80
C CYS A 66 -5.53 9.75 10.20
N VAL A 67 -5.69 10.00 8.89
CA VAL A 67 -5.05 11.16 8.22
C VAL A 67 -5.58 12.52 8.69
N HIS A 68 -6.75 12.55 9.36
CA HIS A 68 -7.31 13.77 9.96
C HIS A 68 -6.86 14.00 11.41
N SER A 69 -6.04 13.12 11.98
CA SER A 69 -5.48 13.30 13.32
C SER A 69 -4.28 14.23 13.30
N ASP A 70 -4.27 15.24 14.17
CA ASP A 70 -3.15 16.18 14.34
C ASP A 70 -1.83 15.49 14.77
N GLN A 71 -1.90 14.25 15.26
CA GLN A 71 -0.74 13.46 15.68
C GLN A 71 -0.22 12.54 14.56
N MET A 72 -0.87 12.52 13.40
CA MET A 72 -0.48 11.63 12.31
C MET A 72 0.82 12.11 11.64
N THR A 73 1.76 11.19 11.49
CA THR A 73 3.03 11.42 10.78
C THR A 73 3.13 10.48 9.58
N PRO A 74 3.93 10.81 8.56
CA PRO A 74 4.14 9.94 7.40
C PRO A 74 4.64 8.54 7.78
N ASP A 75 5.62 8.44 8.68
CA ASP A 75 6.12 7.16 9.20
C ASP A 75 5.00 6.33 9.82
N ARG A 76 4.18 6.97 10.67
CA ARG A 76 3.07 6.28 11.32
C ARG A 76 2.00 5.86 10.32
N LEU A 77 1.72 6.67 9.31
CA LEU A 77 0.80 6.30 8.24
C LEU A 77 1.29 5.07 7.47
N LEU A 78 2.59 4.99 7.15
CA LEU A 78 3.17 3.81 6.50
C LEU A 78 3.04 2.55 7.36
N GLU A 79 3.30 2.65 8.67
CA GLU A 79 3.07 1.52 9.59
C GLU A 79 1.60 1.07 9.58
N LEU A 80 0.66 2.01 9.58
CA LEU A 80 -0.76 1.70 9.55
C LEU A 80 -1.19 1.10 8.20
N ILE A 81 -0.63 1.58 7.08
CA ILE A 81 -0.83 0.99 5.75
C ILE A 81 -0.41 -0.47 5.74
N ASP A 82 0.77 -0.81 6.29
CA ASP A 82 1.26 -2.18 6.35
C ASP A 82 0.35 -3.10 7.18
N MET A 83 -0.36 -2.54 8.16
CA MET A 83 -1.33 -3.24 9.01
C MET A 83 -2.70 -3.44 8.36
N THR A 84 -2.96 -2.86 7.18
CA THR A 84 -4.21 -3.12 6.46
C THR A 84 -4.22 -4.52 5.86
N SER A 85 -5.40 -5.14 5.84
CA SER A 85 -5.64 -6.50 5.34
C SER A 85 -7.08 -6.62 4.85
N VAL A 86 -7.29 -7.46 3.85
CA VAL A 86 -8.62 -7.88 3.42
C VAL A 86 -9.24 -8.81 4.46
N ASP A 87 -10.49 -8.58 4.85
CA ASP A 87 -11.22 -9.38 5.84
C ASP A 87 -12.44 -10.14 5.29
N GLY A 88 -12.75 -10.02 4.00
CA GLY A 88 -13.90 -10.64 3.37
C GLY A 88 -15.22 -9.86 3.53
N ASP A 89 -15.16 -8.62 4.02
CA ASP A 89 -16.32 -7.74 4.22
C ASP A 89 -15.95 -6.29 3.90
N SER A 90 -15.75 -6.00 2.61
CA SER A 90 -15.53 -4.66 2.03
C SER A 90 -14.28 -3.88 2.50
N THR A 91 -13.43 -4.45 3.36
CA THR A 91 -12.17 -3.81 3.75
C THR A 91 -11.08 -4.01 2.70
N SER A 92 -10.34 -2.94 2.44
CA SER A 92 -9.21 -2.98 1.52
C SER A 92 -7.87 -3.14 2.23
N GLN A 93 -6.95 -3.78 1.54
CA GLN A 93 -5.54 -3.76 1.83
C GLN A 93 -4.86 -2.70 0.94
N LEU A 94 -4.44 -1.58 1.53
CA LEU A 94 -3.68 -0.53 0.84
C LEU A 94 -2.19 -0.90 0.83
N ARG A 95 -1.52 -0.78 -0.31
CA ARG A 95 -0.07 -0.98 -0.46
C ARG A 95 0.56 0.08 -1.35
N ILE A 96 1.84 0.37 -1.07
CA ILE A 96 2.69 1.24 -1.87
C ILE A 96 3.94 0.44 -2.23
N PHE A 97 4.16 0.12 -3.49
CA PHE A 97 5.34 -0.63 -3.95
C PHE A 97 6.18 0.20 -4.87
N GLU A 98 7.49 0.23 -4.65
CA GLU A 98 8.41 0.65 -5.71
C GLU A 98 8.36 -0.40 -6.83
N ILE A 99 8.11 0.05 -8.05
CA ILE A 99 7.99 -0.82 -9.21
C ILE A 99 9.12 -0.58 -10.21
N GLN A 100 9.54 -1.66 -10.86
CA GLN A 100 10.48 -1.62 -11.96
C GLN A 100 9.74 -1.89 -13.25
N VAL A 101 9.96 -1.03 -14.25
CA VAL A 101 9.43 -1.25 -15.59
C VAL A 101 10.33 -2.24 -16.32
N GLN A 102 9.73 -3.32 -16.80
CA GLN A 102 10.41 -4.31 -17.64
C GLN A 102 9.85 -4.21 -19.06
N GLN A 103 10.69 -4.43 -20.06
CA GLN A 103 10.21 -4.53 -21.43
C GLN A 103 9.36 -5.80 -21.56
N LEU A 104 8.26 -5.73 -22.31
CA LEU A 104 7.38 -6.88 -22.51
C LEU A 104 8.12 -8.11 -23.06
N SER A 105 9.12 -7.88 -23.94
CA SER A 105 9.97 -8.94 -24.49
C SER A 105 10.89 -9.63 -23.47
N GLU A 106 11.10 -9.02 -22.31
CA GLU A 106 11.96 -9.53 -21.24
C GLU A 106 11.15 -10.28 -20.17
N VAL A 107 9.81 -10.21 -20.22
CA VAL A 107 8.93 -10.88 -19.27
C VAL A 107 9.06 -12.39 -19.44
N ASP A 108 9.58 -13.05 -18.40
CA ASP A 108 9.63 -14.50 -18.35
C ASP A 108 8.28 -15.07 -17.92
N THR A 109 7.59 -15.72 -18.86
CA THR A 109 6.27 -16.30 -18.64
C THR A 109 6.32 -17.73 -18.10
N ASN A 110 7.51 -18.29 -17.84
CA ASN A 110 7.63 -19.64 -17.30
C ASN A 110 7.32 -19.67 -15.78
N PRO A 111 6.18 -20.26 -15.36
CA PRO A 111 5.76 -20.23 -13.96
C PRO A 111 6.64 -21.13 -13.06
N PHE A 112 7.51 -21.96 -13.63
CA PHE A 112 8.33 -22.93 -12.89
C PHE A 112 9.78 -22.46 -12.67
N LYS A 113 10.17 -21.31 -13.22
CA LYS A 113 11.54 -20.81 -13.09
C LYS A 113 11.70 -20.17 -11.70
N ARG A 114 12.37 -20.88 -10.78
CA ARG A 114 12.69 -20.33 -9.45
C ARG A 114 13.64 -19.14 -9.60
N LYS A 115 13.30 -18.00 -8.99
CA LYS A 115 14.28 -16.93 -8.72
C LYS A 115 15.35 -17.53 -7.80
N ILE A 116 16.57 -17.67 -8.31
CA ILE A 116 17.72 -18.03 -7.49
C ILE A 116 18.02 -16.80 -6.63
N ILE A 117 17.61 -16.80 -5.37
CA ILE A 117 18.02 -15.79 -4.40
C ILE A 117 19.45 -16.18 -3.98
N PRO A 118 20.49 -15.38 -4.28
CA PRO A 118 21.82 -15.68 -3.82
C PRO A 118 21.83 -15.65 -2.29
N ILE A 119 22.16 -16.79 -1.67
CA ILE A 119 22.41 -16.85 -0.25
C ILE A 119 23.74 -16.15 0.00
N VAL A 120 23.69 -14.91 0.48
CA VAL A 120 24.85 -14.25 1.07
C VAL A 120 25.11 -14.97 2.39
N ARG A 121 26.13 -15.83 2.42
CA ARG A 121 26.66 -16.37 3.68
C ARG A 121 27.37 -15.23 4.41
N LEU A 122 26.85 -14.85 5.57
CA LEU A 122 27.55 -14.07 6.59
C LEU A 122 28.65 -14.92 7.24
#